data_AF-A0A821IWR5-F1
#
_entry.id   AF-A0A821IWR5-F1
#
_cell.length_a   1.000
_cell.length_b   1.000
_cell.length_c   1.000
_cell.angle_alpha   90.00
_cell.angle_beta   90.00
_cell.angle_gamma   90.00
#
_symmetry.space_group_name_H-M   'P 1'
#
loop_
_entity.id
_entity.type
_entity.pdbx_description
1 polymer ?
#
loop_
_entity_poly.entity_id
_entity_poly.type
_entity_poly.pdbx_seq_one_letter_code
_entity_poly.pdbx_strand_id
1 'polypeptide(L)'
;EVADRLNKTFGRDLYTEKNILISGTHTHSTPGGTGGTVLVDLTTLGFVKQNWEACVNGIVQSIMRAHNNLQLGRIKINIGQVDNCNINRSPASYLNNIDREQYKYNTDHEMTVLRFESIDGKNEIGMMNFFPVHAVSLNSSNLLVAGDNKGYASYLFEKSKNPQGTLPGQGKFVAAFGQSNEGDVSPNLNGPKCIDTGLPCEFYTSTCDGRNEKCIGCGPG
;
A
#
# COMPACT_ATOMS: atom_id res chain seq x y z
N GLU A 1 18.17 8.87 -8.56
CA GLU A 1 18.63 7.47 -8.75
C GLU A 1 17.83 6.66 -9.77
N VAL A 2 16.54 6.32 -9.54
CA VAL A 2 15.78 5.46 -10.49
C VAL A 2 15.76 6.06 -11.90
N ALA A 3 15.38 7.33 -12.02
CA ALA A 3 15.42 8.06 -13.30
C ALA A 3 16.83 8.07 -13.91
N ASP A 4 17.87 8.33 -13.10
CA ASP A 4 19.26 8.34 -13.56
C ASP A 4 19.70 6.99 -14.14
N ARG A 5 19.28 5.87 -13.53
CA ARG A 5 19.57 4.52 -14.03
C ARG A 5 18.82 4.21 -15.33
N LEU A 6 17.56 4.62 -15.43
CA LEU A 6 16.78 4.47 -16.68
C LEU A 6 17.38 5.32 -17.81
N ASN A 7 17.85 6.53 -17.51
CA ASN A 7 18.43 7.46 -18.48
C ASN A 7 19.74 6.95 -19.10
N LYS A 8 20.49 6.10 -18.38
CA LYS A 8 21.67 5.42 -18.95
C LYS A 8 21.31 4.46 -20.08
N THR A 9 20.09 3.93 -20.09
CA THR A 9 19.62 2.95 -21.07
C THR A 9 18.78 3.59 -22.17
N PHE A 10 17.87 4.50 -21.80
CA PHE A 10 16.84 5.02 -22.71
C PHE A 10 17.05 6.49 -23.16
N GLY A 11 18.16 7.11 -22.75
CA GLY A 11 18.40 8.54 -22.96
C GLY A 11 17.69 9.41 -21.91
N ARG A 12 18.05 10.70 -21.86
CA ARG A 12 17.69 11.61 -20.75
C ARG A 12 16.25 12.11 -20.74
N ASP A 13 15.54 11.99 -21.87
CA ASP A 13 14.25 12.68 -22.05
C ASP A 13 13.03 11.76 -21.89
N LEU A 14 13.23 10.43 -21.88
CA LEU A 14 12.11 9.49 -21.85
C LEU A 14 11.53 9.29 -20.45
N TYR A 15 12.38 9.05 -19.47
CA TYR A 15 12.00 8.75 -18.08
C TYR A 15 12.58 9.81 -17.15
N THR A 16 11.76 10.79 -16.81
CA THR A 16 12.14 11.98 -16.03
C THR A 16 11.35 12.06 -14.74
N GLU A 17 11.81 12.87 -13.80
CA GLU A 17 11.06 13.21 -12.58
C GLU A 17 9.66 13.78 -12.84
N LYS A 18 9.39 14.30 -14.04
CA LYS A 18 8.09 14.86 -14.43
C LYS A 18 7.06 13.81 -14.83
N ASN A 19 7.50 12.61 -15.22
CA ASN A 19 6.62 11.56 -15.75
C ASN A 19 6.81 10.18 -15.09
N ILE A 20 7.64 10.09 -14.05
CA ILE A 20 7.76 8.91 -13.18
C ILE A 20 7.12 9.23 -11.85
N LEU A 21 6.12 8.42 -11.46
CA LEU A 21 5.56 8.41 -10.12
C LEU A 21 5.96 7.12 -9.41
N ILE A 22 6.53 7.23 -8.22
CA ILE A 22 6.89 6.10 -7.35
C ILE A 22 5.98 6.18 -6.13
N SER A 23 5.15 5.14 -5.94
CA SER A 23 4.23 5.03 -4.80
C SER A 23 4.55 3.78 -3.99
N GLY A 24 4.61 3.92 -2.67
CA GLY A 24 4.67 2.78 -1.76
C GLY A 24 3.28 2.24 -1.44
N THR A 25 3.17 0.95 -1.13
CA THR A 25 1.94 0.35 -0.58
C THR A 25 1.78 0.61 0.92
N HIS A 26 2.79 1.23 1.54
CA HIS A 26 2.87 1.51 2.97
C HIS A 26 2.81 0.26 3.85
N THR A 27 3.43 -0.86 3.43
CA THR A 27 3.64 -2.03 4.31
C THR A 27 4.65 -1.71 5.41
N HIS A 28 4.34 -2.14 6.64
CA HIS A 28 5.22 -2.01 7.80
C HIS A 28 6.11 -3.26 8.02
N SER A 29 6.07 -4.23 7.11
CA SER A 29 6.78 -5.51 7.22
C SER A 29 7.91 -5.63 6.18
N THR A 30 8.77 -4.64 6.07
CA THR A 30 9.92 -4.65 5.14
C THR A 30 11.21 -4.23 5.84
N PRO A 31 12.39 -4.65 5.34
CA PRO A 31 13.66 -4.14 5.85
C PRO A 31 13.73 -2.62 5.65
N GLY A 32 14.19 -1.89 6.67
CA GLY A 32 14.37 -0.44 6.63
C GLY A 32 15.72 0.02 6.07
N GLY A 33 16.11 1.27 6.34
CA GLY A 33 17.43 1.82 5.96
C GLY A 33 17.51 2.25 4.50
N THR A 34 16.40 2.75 3.94
CA THR A 34 16.29 3.18 2.54
C THR A 34 15.94 4.67 2.40
N GLY A 35 15.73 5.38 3.52
CA GLY A 35 15.19 6.74 3.52
C GLY A 35 16.21 7.80 3.13
N GLY A 36 17.49 7.57 3.38
CA GLY A 36 18.57 8.51 3.06
C GLY A 36 18.52 9.79 3.90
N THR A 37 17.72 9.81 4.97
CA THR A 37 17.58 10.92 5.91
C THR A 37 17.66 10.39 7.33
N VAL A 38 18.27 11.17 8.23
CA VAL A 38 18.52 10.76 9.62
C VAL A 38 17.23 10.39 10.34
N LEU A 39 16.15 11.17 10.17
CA LEU A 39 14.88 10.93 10.87
C LEU A 39 14.26 9.57 10.52
N VAL A 40 14.31 9.18 9.24
CA VAL A 40 13.72 7.92 8.76
C VAL A 40 14.62 6.74 9.07
N ASP A 41 15.94 6.92 8.94
CA ASP A 41 16.89 5.82 9.10
C ASP A 41 17.34 5.61 10.56
N LEU A 42 16.99 6.49 11.51
CA LEU A 42 17.37 6.36 12.92
C LEU A 42 16.86 5.06 13.53
N THR A 43 15.60 4.71 13.26
CA THR A 43 14.96 3.47 13.76
C THR A 43 15.51 2.21 13.09
N THR A 44 16.30 2.37 12.03
CA THR A 44 16.95 1.28 11.29
C THR A 44 18.46 1.24 11.56
N LEU A 45 18.94 2.02 12.53
CA LEU A 45 20.35 2.18 12.89
C LEU A 45 21.22 2.71 11.74
N GLY A 46 20.61 3.48 10.83
CA GLY A 46 21.27 4.10 9.69
C GLY A 46 20.88 3.50 8.34
N PHE A 47 21.55 4.00 7.31
CA PHE A 47 21.31 3.64 5.92
C PHE A 47 21.91 2.27 5.58
N VAL A 48 21.12 1.41 4.94
CA VAL A 48 21.51 0.05 4.54
C VAL A 48 21.60 -0.02 3.02
N LYS A 49 22.81 0.24 2.50
CA LYS A 49 23.07 0.30 1.05
C LYS A 49 22.56 -0.92 0.28
N GLN A 50 22.71 -2.13 0.84
CA GLN A 50 22.26 -3.38 0.20
C GLN A 50 20.75 -3.39 -0.04
N ASN A 51 19.97 -2.97 0.96
CA ASN A 51 18.52 -2.92 0.86
C ASN A 51 18.07 -1.83 -0.12
N TRP A 52 18.64 -0.64 0.00
CA TRP A 52 18.37 0.46 -0.93
C TRP A 52 18.68 0.09 -2.38
N GLU A 53 19.83 -0.55 -2.62
CA GLU A 53 20.24 -1.01 -3.94
C GLU A 53 19.29 -2.07 -4.51
N ALA A 54 18.81 -2.99 -3.67
CA ALA A 54 17.82 -3.99 -4.05
C ALA A 54 16.47 -3.34 -4.45
N CYS A 55 15.99 -2.37 -3.67
CA CYS A 55 14.77 -1.62 -3.99
C CYS A 55 14.91 -0.85 -5.32
N VAL A 56 15.99 -0.09 -5.48
CA VAL A 56 16.24 0.69 -6.70
C VAL A 56 16.34 -0.22 -7.92
N ASN A 57 17.10 -1.32 -7.83
CA ASN A 57 17.21 -2.28 -8.92
C ASN A 57 15.88 -2.94 -9.24
N GLY A 58 15.09 -3.33 -8.23
CA GLY A 58 13.75 -3.89 -8.44
C GLY A 58 12.82 -2.95 -9.21
N ILE A 59 12.80 -1.66 -8.86
CA ILE A 59 12.01 -0.62 -9.54
C ILE A 59 12.49 -0.41 -10.98
N VAL A 60 13.80 -0.27 -11.19
CA VAL A 60 14.36 -0.07 -12.55
C VAL A 60 14.02 -1.28 -13.43
N GLN A 61 14.20 -2.50 -12.92
CA GLN A 61 13.92 -3.72 -13.66
C GLN A 61 12.42 -3.90 -13.97
N SER A 62 11.51 -3.51 -13.07
CA SER A 62 10.07 -3.58 -13.36
C SER A 62 9.67 -2.61 -14.47
N ILE A 63 10.23 -1.40 -14.48
CA ILE A 63 10.00 -0.40 -15.54
C ILE A 63 10.59 -0.88 -16.87
N MET A 64 11.80 -1.44 -16.88
CA MET A 64 12.41 -2.01 -18.08
C MET A 64 11.58 -3.17 -18.65
N ARG A 65 11.07 -4.07 -17.81
CA ARG A 65 10.16 -5.15 -18.24
C ARG A 65 8.87 -4.61 -18.85
N ALA A 66 8.28 -3.57 -18.27
CA ALA A 66 7.09 -2.93 -18.81
C ALA A 66 7.37 -2.24 -20.15
N HIS A 67 8.47 -1.49 -20.26
CA HIS A 67 8.90 -0.82 -21.49
C HIS A 67 9.08 -1.81 -22.65
N ASN A 68 9.76 -2.94 -22.39
CA ASN A 68 10.04 -3.95 -23.41
C ASN A 68 8.82 -4.81 -23.78
N ASN A 69 7.70 -4.63 -23.10
CA ASN A 69 6.45 -5.38 -23.32
C ASN A 69 5.27 -4.44 -23.59
N LEU A 70 5.55 -3.24 -24.12
CA LEU A 70 4.53 -2.30 -24.56
C LEU A 70 3.67 -2.89 -25.68
N GLN A 71 2.36 -2.65 -25.60
CA GLN A 71 1.40 -3.09 -26.60
C GLN A 71 0.26 -2.09 -26.71
N LEU A 72 -0.40 -2.06 -27.86
CA LEU A 72 -1.61 -1.26 -28.06
C LEU A 72 -2.74 -1.82 -27.17
N GLY A 73 -3.38 -0.93 -26.42
CA GLY A 73 -4.38 -1.32 -25.42
C GLY A 73 -5.37 -0.22 -25.10
N ARG A 74 -6.24 -0.52 -24.14
CA ARG A 74 -7.24 0.41 -23.60
C ARG A 74 -7.11 0.45 -22.08
N ILE A 75 -7.41 1.61 -21.52
CA ILE A 75 -7.53 1.81 -20.07
C ILE A 75 -9.01 1.99 -19.76
N LYS A 76 -9.53 1.19 -18.84
CA LYS A 76 -10.88 1.34 -18.28
C LYS A 76 -10.77 1.77 -16.82
N ILE A 77 -11.71 2.59 -16.37
CA ILE A 77 -11.84 2.99 -14.98
C ILE A 77 -13.15 2.44 -14.43
N ASN A 78 -13.12 1.96 -13.18
CA ASN A 78 -14.32 1.67 -12.41
C ASN A 78 -14.13 2.14 -10.98
N ILE A 79 -15.24 2.49 -10.34
CA ILE A 79 -15.30 3.01 -8.99
C ILE A 79 -16.37 2.22 -8.24
N GLY A 80 -16.06 1.72 -7.06
CA GLY A 80 -17.00 0.94 -6.25
C GLY A 80 -16.72 1.03 -4.75
N GLN A 81 -17.74 0.77 -3.94
CA GLN A 81 -17.61 0.79 -2.48
C GLN A 81 -17.10 -0.54 -1.94
N VAL A 82 -16.19 -0.49 -0.97
CA VAL A 82 -15.72 -1.65 -0.21
C VAL A 82 -15.90 -1.38 1.28
N ASP A 83 -16.92 -2.01 1.86
CA ASP A 83 -17.23 -1.89 3.28
C ASP A 83 -16.48 -2.96 4.11
N ASN A 84 -16.50 -2.80 5.44
CA ASN A 84 -15.98 -3.79 6.41
C ASN A 84 -14.51 -4.16 6.20
N CYS A 85 -13.70 -3.20 5.76
CA CYS A 85 -12.26 -3.41 5.54
C CYS A 85 -11.38 -2.30 6.14
N ASN A 86 -11.98 -1.26 6.70
CA ASN A 86 -11.27 -0.25 7.46
C ASN A 86 -12.11 0.38 8.60
N ILE A 87 -11.43 1.04 9.53
CA ILE A 87 -12.00 1.94 10.55
C ILE A 87 -11.12 3.19 10.71
N ASN A 88 -11.69 4.30 11.19
CA ASN A 88 -10.90 5.49 11.55
C ASN A 88 -10.19 5.26 12.90
N ARG A 89 -8.87 5.43 12.95
CA ARG A 89 -8.03 5.26 14.16
C ARG A 89 -7.81 6.55 14.96
N SER A 90 -8.36 7.67 14.52
CA SER A 90 -8.35 8.96 15.20
C SER A 90 -9.70 9.68 15.06
N PRO A 91 -10.82 9.01 15.43
CA PRO A 91 -12.17 9.54 15.20
C PRO A 91 -12.42 10.84 15.97
N ALA A 92 -11.82 11.02 17.16
CA ALA A 92 -11.89 12.26 17.91
C ALA A 92 -11.35 13.47 17.11
N SER A 93 -10.27 13.27 16.35
CA SER A 93 -9.71 14.31 15.48
C SER A 93 -10.63 14.62 14.31
N TYR A 94 -11.20 13.59 13.67
CA TYR A 94 -12.14 13.75 12.56
C TYR A 94 -13.37 14.58 12.94
N LEU A 95 -13.86 14.49 14.19
CA LEU A 95 -14.99 15.28 14.68
C LEU A 95 -14.74 16.80 14.64
N ASN A 96 -13.49 17.25 14.59
CA ASN A 96 -13.16 18.67 14.50
C ASN A 96 -13.28 19.25 13.08
N ASN A 97 -13.48 18.40 12.06
CA ASN A 97 -13.67 18.87 10.69
C ASN A 97 -15.05 19.54 10.53
N ILE A 98 -15.07 20.74 9.95
CA ILE A 98 -16.28 21.55 9.75
C ILE A 98 -17.22 20.97 8.68
N ASP A 99 -16.69 20.17 7.78
CA ASP A 99 -17.35 19.57 6.62
C ASP A 99 -17.70 18.09 6.82
N ARG A 100 -17.40 17.50 7.99
CA ARG A 100 -17.60 16.06 8.26
C ARG A 100 -19.02 15.56 7.97
N GLU A 101 -20.04 16.40 8.21
CA GLU A 101 -21.46 16.06 8.00
C GLU A 101 -21.82 15.92 6.52
N GLN A 102 -20.94 16.31 5.59
CA GLN A 102 -21.10 16.08 4.16
C GLN A 102 -20.83 14.63 3.75
N TYR A 103 -20.18 13.85 4.63
CA TYR A 103 -19.73 12.49 4.33
C TYR A 103 -20.50 11.47 5.17
N LYS A 104 -20.84 10.33 4.55
CA LYS A 104 -21.54 9.22 5.23
C LYS A 104 -20.65 8.51 6.26
N TYR A 105 -19.36 8.46 6.01
CA TYR A 105 -18.37 7.73 6.79
C TYR A 105 -17.20 8.64 7.16
N ASN A 106 -16.47 8.30 8.22
CA ASN A 106 -15.24 8.98 8.64
C ASN A 106 -13.97 8.36 8.05
N THR A 107 -14.12 7.43 7.12
CA THR A 107 -13.08 6.88 6.25
C THR A 107 -13.63 6.87 4.83
N ASP A 108 -12.75 6.85 3.84
CA ASP A 108 -13.16 6.68 2.46
C ASP A 108 -13.34 5.19 2.14
N HIS A 109 -14.51 4.85 1.61
CA HIS A 109 -14.93 3.50 1.25
C HIS A 109 -14.86 3.27 -0.26
N GLU A 110 -14.50 4.30 -1.03
CA GLU A 110 -14.43 4.23 -2.48
C GLU A 110 -13.09 3.61 -2.94
N MET A 111 -13.19 2.56 -3.74
CA MET A 111 -12.08 1.95 -4.44
C MET A 111 -12.13 2.34 -5.90
N THR A 112 -11.06 2.96 -6.38
CA THR A 112 -10.86 3.22 -7.81
C THR A 112 -9.98 2.13 -8.42
N VAL A 113 -10.40 1.57 -9.56
CA VAL A 113 -9.64 0.56 -10.31
C VAL A 113 -9.41 1.03 -11.73
N LEU A 114 -8.14 1.07 -12.13
CA LEU A 114 -7.71 1.18 -13.52
C LEU A 114 -7.39 -0.21 -14.05
N ARG A 115 -8.08 -0.63 -15.11
CA ARG A 115 -7.86 -1.89 -15.82
C ARG A 115 -7.18 -1.61 -17.15
N PHE A 116 -6.14 -2.38 -17.45
CA PHE A 116 -5.40 -2.34 -18.70
C PHE A 116 -5.69 -3.61 -19.50
N GLU A 117 -6.11 -3.46 -20.75
CA GLU A 117 -6.44 -4.58 -21.63
C GLU A 117 -5.92 -4.36 -23.05
N SER A 118 -5.78 -5.44 -23.81
CA SER A 118 -5.44 -5.38 -25.24
C SER A 118 -6.49 -4.59 -26.04
N ILE A 119 -6.09 -4.09 -27.21
CA ILE A 119 -6.96 -3.25 -28.05
C ILE A 119 -8.28 -3.93 -28.46
N ASP A 120 -8.28 -5.26 -28.56
CA ASP A 120 -9.44 -6.09 -28.87
C ASP A 120 -10.26 -6.50 -27.63
N GLY A 121 -9.79 -6.14 -26.43
CA GLY A 121 -10.42 -6.44 -25.14
C GLY A 121 -10.36 -7.91 -24.71
N LYS A 122 -9.65 -8.77 -25.45
CA LYS A 122 -9.60 -10.22 -25.18
C LYS A 122 -8.58 -10.61 -24.13
N ASN A 123 -7.54 -9.80 -23.94
CA ASN A 123 -6.47 -10.08 -22.99
C ASN A 123 -6.40 -8.98 -21.91
N GLU A 124 -6.44 -9.38 -20.66
CA GLU A 124 -6.22 -8.47 -19.53
C GLU A 124 -4.71 -8.39 -19.25
N ILE A 125 -4.15 -7.18 -19.27
CA ILE A 125 -2.71 -6.95 -19.10
C ILE A 125 -2.39 -6.78 -17.61
N GLY A 126 -3.26 -6.09 -16.88
CA GLY A 126 -3.08 -5.84 -15.46
C GLY A 126 -4.10 -4.85 -14.92
N MET A 127 -3.96 -4.52 -13.63
CA MET A 127 -4.72 -3.45 -13.01
C MET A 127 -3.91 -2.69 -11.97
N MET A 128 -4.35 -1.46 -11.71
CA MET A 128 -3.95 -0.65 -10.56
C MET A 128 -5.22 -0.30 -9.78
N ASN A 129 -5.22 -0.49 -8.46
CA ASN A 129 -6.28 0.00 -7.58
C ASN A 129 -5.75 1.05 -6.62
N PHE A 130 -6.66 1.91 -6.16
CA PHE A 130 -6.42 2.89 -5.11
C PHE A 130 -7.54 2.73 -4.08
N PHE A 131 -7.16 2.49 -2.84
CA PHE A 131 -8.08 2.32 -1.73
C PHE A 131 -7.36 2.66 -0.41
N PRO A 132 -7.93 3.50 0.48
CA PRO A 132 -7.24 3.92 1.70
C PRO A 132 -7.38 2.87 2.79
N VAL A 133 -6.27 2.21 3.12
CA VAL A 133 -6.15 1.36 4.32
C VAL A 133 -4.68 1.13 4.63
N HIS A 134 -4.26 1.40 5.87
CA HIS A 134 -2.88 1.11 6.28
C HIS A 134 -2.54 -0.37 6.11
N ALA A 135 -1.34 -0.66 5.61
CA ALA A 135 -0.80 -2.01 5.52
C ALA A 135 -0.06 -2.39 6.82
N VAL A 136 -0.88 -2.52 7.89
CA VAL A 136 -0.49 -2.83 9.28
C VAL A 136 -1.33 -3.95 9.88
N SER A 137 -1.86 -4.86 9.06
CA SER A 137 -2.54 -6.06 9.56
C SER A 137 -1.57 -6.99 10.28
N LEU A 138 -0.30 -7.01 9.85
CA LEU A 138 0.80 -7.59 10.61
C LEU A 138 1.32 -6.53 11.59
N ASN A 139 1.23 -6.83 12.89
CA ASN A 139 1.67 -5.91 13.94
C ASN A 139 3.20 -5.88 14.10
N SER A 140 3.69 -5.02 14.99
CA SER A 140 5.13 -4.80 15.24
C SER A 140 5.88 -5.99 15.84
N SER A 141 5.19 -7.06 16.26
CA SER A 141 5.84 -8.31 16.69
C SER A 141 6.25 -9.20 15.52
N ASN A 142 5.77 -8.91 14.30
CA ASN A 142 6.14 -9.65 13.10
C ASN A 142 7.63 -9.41 12.74
N LEU A 143 8.35 -10.50 12.48
CA LEU A 143 9.75 -10.47 12.05
C LEU A 143 9.93 -10.94 10.59
N LEU A 144 8.82 -11.24 9.88
CA LEU A 144 8.84 -11.76 8.52
C LEU A 144 8.61 -10.64 7.50
N VAL A 145 9.37 -10.65 6.40
CA VAL A 145 9.17 -9.72 5.29
C VAL A 145 7.86 -10.05 4.57
N ALA A 146 6.98 -9.06 4.41
CA ALA A 146 5.66 -9.23 3.83
C ALA A 146 5.12 -7.95 3.16
N GLY A 147 4.24 -8.14 2.18
CA GLY A 147 3.47 -7.05 1.57
C GLY A 147 2.20 -6.66 2.34
N ASP A 148 1.95 -7.28 3.50
CA ASP A 148 0.77 -7.07 4.35
C ASP A 148 -0.57 -7.29 3.58
N ASN A 149 -1.67 -6.65 4.01
CA ASN A 149 -3.00 -6.81 3.44
C ASN A 149 -3.08 -6.46 1.94
N LYS A 150 -2.47 -5.36 1.49
CA LYS A 150 -2.43 -4.96 0.08
C LYS A 150 -1.56 -5.88 -0.77
N GLY A 151 -0.43 -6.35 -0.24
CA GLY A 151 0.39 -7.35 -0.89
C GLY A 151 -0.34 -8.68 -1.03
N TYR A 152 -1.10 -9.08 -0.01
CA TYR A 152 -1.93 -10.28 -0.06
C TYR A 152 -3.07 -10.15 -1.09
N ALA A 153 -3.74 -8.99 -1.17
CA ALA A 153 -4.74 -8.72 -2.19
C ALA A 153 -4.14 -8.78 -3.62
N SER A 154 -2.98 -8.16 -3.82
CA SER A 154 -2.23 -8.23 -5.08
C SER A 154 -1.90 -9.68 -5.47
N TYR A 155 -1.35 -10.44 -4.52
CA TYR A 155 -1.02 -11.85 -4.68
C TYR A 155 -2.24 -12.69 -5.08
N LEU A 156 -3.36 -12.56 -4.38
CA LEU A 156 -4.58 -13.31 -4.69
C LEU A 156 -5.12 -12.96 -6.07
N PHE A 157 -5.08 -11.68 -6.45
CA PHE A 157 -5.57 -11.25 -7.76
C PHE A 157 -4.69 -11.78 -8.89
N GLU A 158 -3.36 -11.65 -8.78
CA GLU A 158 -2.41 -12.21 -9.76
C GLU A 158 -2.55 -13.73 -9.87
N LYS A 159 -2.70 -14.43 -8.74
CA LYS A 159 -2.92 -15.88 -8.72
C LYS A 159 -4.22 -16.27 -9.44
N SER A 160 -5.27 -15.45 -9.33
CA SER A 160 -6.56 -15.72 -9.97
C SER A 160 -6.55 -15.47 -11.49
N LYS A 161 -5.70 -14.54 -11.95
CA LYS A 161 -5.65 -14.10 -13.36
C LYS A 161 -4.58 -14.80 -14.18
N ASN A 162 -3.46 -15.16 -13.56
CA ASN A 162 -2.42 -15.90 -14.25
C ASN A 162 -2.80 -17.39 -14.40
N PRO A 163 -2.31 -18.09 -15.44
CA PRO A 163 -2.65 -19.49 -15.69
C PRO A 163 -2.41 -20.38 -14.48
N GLN A 164 -3.26 -21.41 -14.32
CA GLN A 164 -3.10 -22.40 -13.26
C GLN A 164 -1.70 -23.02 -13.30
N GLY A 165 -1.06 -23.13 -12.14
CA GLY A 165 0.33 -23.61 -12.01
C GLY A 165 1.38 -22.51 -12.10
N THR A 166 1.01 -21.26 -12.41
CA THR A 166 1.92 -20.11 -12.30
C THR A 166 2.32 -19.91 -10.84
N LEU A 167 3.63 -19.88 -10.58
CA LEU A 167 4.16 -19.65 -9.23
C LEU A 167 3.98 -18.18 -8.79
N PRO A 168 3.87 -17.91 -7.48
CA PRO A 168 3.83 -16.54 -6.97
C PRO A 168 4.98 -15.68 -7.49
N GLY A 169 4.69 -14.43 -7.91
CA GLY A 169 5.69 -13.53 -8.49
C GLY A 169 6.07 -13.82 -9.94
N GLN A 170 5.41 -14.80 -10.58
CA GLN A 170 5.50 -15.07 -12.01
C GLN A 170 4.16 -14.80 -12.69
N GLY A 171 4.17 -14.79 -14.02
CA GLY A 171 2.98 -14.53 -14.84
C GLY A 171 3.09 -13.23 -15.63
N LYS A 172 2.09 -13.01 -16.49
CA LYS A 172 2.03 -11.82 -17.35
C LYS A 172 1.06 -10.77 -16.80
N PHE A 173 0.03 -11.19 -16.08
CA PHE A 173 -0.90 -10.28 -15.45
C PHE A 173 -0.28 -9.70 -14.18
N VAL A 174 -0.30 -8.37 -14.05
CA VAL A 174 0.20 -7.64 -12.89
C VAL A 174 -0.95 -6.95 -12.16
N ALA A 175 -1.04 -7.15 -10.84
CA ALA A 175 -2.04 -6.50 -9.99
C ALA A 175 -1.36 -5.61 -8.95
N ALA A 176 -1.54 -4.30 -9.04
CA ALA A 176 -0.95 -3.37 -8.08
C ALA A 176 -2.03 -2.73 -7.19
N PHE A 177 -1.90 -2.91 -5.88
CA PHE A 177 -2.81 -2.29 -4.90
C PHE A 177 -2.16 -1.07 -4.24
N GLY A 178 -2.51 0.11 -4.73
CA GLY A 178 -2.00 1.40 -4.28
C GLY A 178 -2.72 1.96 -3.05
N GLN A 179 -2.07 2.94 -2.42
CA GLN A 179 -2.63 3.74 -1.34
C GLN A 179 -3.39 4.96 -1.88
N SER A 180 -4.23 5.55 -1.03
CA SER A 180 -4.98 6.78 -1.33
C SER A 180 -4.75 7.78 -0.19
N ASN A 181 -5.77 8.01 0.62
CA ASN A 181 -5.82 8.90 1.77
C ASN A 181 -5.93 8.08 3.07
N GLU A 182 -4.96 7.22 3.35
CA GLU A 182 -5.03 6.25 4.45
C GLU A 182 -4.61 6.79 5.83
N GLY A 183 -4.22 8.06 5.95
CA GLY A 183 -3.53 8.63 7.12
C GLY A 183 -4.10 8.25 8.50
N ASP A 184 -5.42 8.20 8.65
CA ASP A 184 -6.15 7.82 9.85
C ASP A 184 -6.98 6.52 9.67
N VAL A 185 -6.66 5.71 8.66
CA VAL A 185 -7.45 4.54 8.25
C VAL A 185 -6.73 3.23 8.61
N SER A 186 -7.31 2.46 9.52
CA SER A 186 -6.75 1.22 10.07
C SER A 186 -7.48 -0.03 9.55
N PRO A 187 -6.77 -1.14 9.27
CA PRO A 187 -7.39 -2.43 8.93
C PRO A 187 -7.89 -3.20 10.17
N ASN A 188 -7.62 -2.71 11.38
CA ASN A 188 -7.85 -3.44 12.63
C ASN A 188 -9.28 -3.25 13.14
N LEU A 189 -10.22 -3.96 12.52
CA LEU A 189 -11.67 -3.75 12.65
C LEU A 189 -12.24 -4.00 14.05
N ASN A 190 -11.55 -4.77 14.91
CA ASN A 190 -12.02 -5.03 16.27
C ASN A 190 -11.84 -3.81 17.21
N GLY A 191 -11.26 -2.73 16.69
CA GLY A 191 -11.09 -1.46 17.40
C GLY A 191 -10.05 -1.50 18.51
N PRO A 192 -9.69 -0.33 19.07
CA PRO A 192 -8.69 -0.22 20.12
C PRO A 192 -9.23 -0.67 21.48
N LYS A 193 -8.52 -1.60 22.14
CA LYS A 193 -8.82 -2.09 23.49
C LYS A 193 -7.57 -2.15 24.36
N CYS A 194 -7.78 -2.03 25.66
CA CYS A 194 -6.75 -2.24 26.66
C CYS A 194 -6.42 -3.72 26.79
N ILE A 195 -5.20 -4.12 26.43
CA ILE A 195 -4.80 -5.53 26.37
C ILE A 195 -4.78 -6.24 27.74
N ASP A 196 -4.74 -5.47 28.83
CA ASP A 196 -4.70 -5.99 30.21
C ASP A 196 -6.10 -6.17 30.83
N THR A 197 -7.07 -5.34 30.46
CA THR A 197 -8.42 -5.35 31.03
C THR A 197 -9.51 -5.80 30.04
N GLY A 198 -9.23 -5.76 28.73
CA GLY A 198 -10.20 -6.01 27.66
C GLY A 198 -11.19 -4.85 27.44
N LEU A 199 -11.12 -3.78 28.23
CA LEU A 199 -12.00 -2.61 28.09
C LEU A 199 -11.63 -1.76 26.86
N PRO A 200 -12.58 -1.00 26.29
CA PRO A 200 -12.26 0.00 25.27
C PRO A 200 -11.22 1.01 25.77
N CYS A 201 -10.33 1.46 24.90
CA CYS A 201 -9.43 2.56 25.24
C CYS A 201 -10.18 3.88 25.42
N GLU A 202 -9.55 4.84 26.12
CA GLU A 202 -10.02 6.21 26.19
C GLU A 202 -10.04 6.84 24.78
N PHE A 203 -11.15 7.50 24.44
CA PHE A 203 -11.50 7.91 23.08
C PHE A 203 -10.62 9.03 22.51
N TYR A 204 -10.25 10.03 23.32
CA TYR A 204 -9.50 11.21 22.86
C TYR A 204 -7.99 11.01 22.85
N THR A 205 -7.48 10.18 23.75
CA THR A 205 -6.06 10.03 24.03
C THR A 205 -5.49 8.68 23.63
N SER A 206 -6.35 7.71 23.28
CA SER A 206 -5.94 6.33 22.98
C SER A 206 -5.13 5.73 24.14
N THR A 207 -5.63 5.90 25.38
CA THR A 207 -4.95 5.43 26.60
C THR A 207 -5.76 4.41 27.39
N CYS A 208 -5.03 3.66 28.22
CA CYS A 208 -5.49 2.72 29.22
C CYS A 208 -4.83 3.12 30.54
N ASP A 209 -5.63 3.62 31.49
CA ASP A 209 -5.13 4.18 32.75
C ASP A 209 -4.07 5.29 32.52
N GLY A 210 -4.35 6.18 31.56
CA GLY A 210 -3.47 7.31 31.20
C GLY A 210 -2.21 6.95 30.39
N ARG A 211 -2.05 5.68 29.98
CA ARG A 211 -0.90 5.19 29.21
C ARG A 211 -1.31 4.58 27.86
N ASN A 212 -0.55 4.83 26.80
CA ASN A 212 -0.94 4.40 25.45
C ASN A 212 -0.43 3.00 25.06
N GLU A 213 0.59 2.48 25.74
CA GLU A 213 1.29 1.24 25.36
C GLU A 213 0.39 0.01 25.40
N LYS A 214 -0.68 0.06 26.19
CA LYS A 214 -1.65 -1.03 26.33
C LYS A 214 -2.88 -0.87 25.44
N CYS A 215 -3.04 0.27 24.76
CA CYS A 215 -4.17 0.51 23.89
C CYS A 215 -3.86 0.02 22.46
N ILE A 216 -4.40 -1.13 22.08
CA ILE A 216 -4.06 -1.79 20.81
C ILE A 216 -5.32 -2.08 20.00
N GLY A 217 -5.29 -1.71 18.71
CA GLY A 217 -6.30 -2.12 17.73
C GLY A 217 -5.99 -3.50 17.17
N CYS A 218 -6.98 -4.41 17.18
CA CYS A 218 -6.81 -5.77 16.67
C CYS A 218 -7.53 -6.03 15.34
N GLY A 219 -6.93 -6.88 14.50
CA GLY A 219 -7.57 -7.39 13.29
C GLY A 219 -8.78 -8.29 13.59
N PRO A 220 -9.57 -8.63 12.57
CA PRO A 220 -10.78 -9.45 12.71
C PRO A 220 -10.53 -10.97 12.86
N GLY A 221 -9.31 -11.44 12.61
CA GLY A 221 -8.92 -12.86 12.67
C GLY A 221 -8.11 -13.24 13.90
#